data_AF-A0A668SCZ1-F1
#
_entry.id   AF-A0A668SCZ1-F1
#
_cell.length_a   1.000
_cell.length_b   1.000
_cell.length_c   1.000
_cell.angle_alpha   90.00
_cell.angle_beta   90.00
_cell.angle_gamma   90.00
#
_symmetry.space_group_name_H-M   'P 1'
#
loop_
_entity.id
_entity.type
_entity.pdbx_description
1 polymer ?
#
loop_
_entity_poly.entity_id
_entity_poly.type
_entity_poly.pdbx_seq_one_letter_code
_entity_poly.pdbx_strand_id
1 'polypeptide(L)'
;MLIAVGLHVLLLMFEVLVCDRVARGNYFWLLVFMPLFFVSPVSVAACVWGFRHDRSLELEVLCSVNILQFIFIALKLDKIINWPWLICQFLDCRK
;
A
#
# COMPACT_ATOMS: atom_id res chain seq x y z
N MET A 1 -21.13 3.78 -4.69
CA MET A 1 -21.02 3.45 -6.13
C MET A 1 -19.83 4.15 -6.79
N LEU A 2 -19.77 5.49 -6.84
CA LEU A 2 -18.64 6.23 -7.44
C LEU A 2 -17.26 5.92 -6.85
N ILE A 3 -17.17 5.83 -5.52
CA ILE A 3 -15.92 5.57 -4.80
C ILE A 3 -15.35 4.17 -5.14
N ALA A 4 -16.24 3.17 -5.24
CA ALA A 4 -15.89 1.81 -5.61
C ALA A 4 -15.38 1.75 -7.06
N VAL A 5 -16.05 2.45 -7.99
CA VAL A 5 -15.58 2.55 -9.39
C VAL A 5 -14.21 3.23 -9.46
N GLY A 6 -13.98 4.30 -8.71
CA GLY A 6 -12.67 4.97 -8.63
C GLY A 6 -11.57 4.04 -8.13
N LEU A 7 -11.81 3.30 -7.04
CA LEU A 7 -10.91 2.27 -6.51
C LEU A 7 -10.58 1.20 -7.55
N HIS A 8 -11.59 0.67 -8.25
CA HIS A 8 -11.40 -0.33 -9.30
C HIS A 8 -10.56 0.19 -10.47
N VAL A 9 -10.77 1.43 -10.91
CA VAL A 9 -9.97 2.04 -11.99
C VAL A 9 -8.50 2.21 -11.57
N LEU A 10 -8.22 2.64 -10.33
CA LEU A 10 -6.85 2.74 -9.83
C LEU A 10 -6.17 1.37 -9.72
N LEU A 11 -6.90 0.33 -9.29
CA LEU A 11 -6.42 -1.05 -9.27
C LEU A 11 -6.08 -1.58 -10.67
N LEU A 12 -6.93 -1.28 -11.65
CA LEU A 12 -6.69 -1.64 -13.05
C LEU A 12 -5.45 -0.91 -13.59
N MET A 13 -5.26 0.36 -13.22
CA MET A 13 -4.06 1.11 -13.60
C MET A 13 -2.77 0.53 -12.99
N PHE A 14 -2.84 0.04 -11.74
CA PHE A 14 -1.73 -0.67 -11.11
C PHE A 14 -1.37 -1.96 -11.86
N GLU A 15 -2.36 -2.78 -12.23
CA GLU A 15 -2.14 -4.03 -12.97
C GLU A 15 -1.41 -3.78 -14.29
N VAL A 16 -1.85 -2.75 -15.04
CA VAL A 16 -1.20 -2.35 -16.30
C VAL A 16 0.25 -1.92 -16.06
N LEU A 17 0.53 -1.13 -15.01
CA LEU A 17 1.89 -0.70 -14.69
C LEU A 17 2.79 -1.86 -14.26
N VAL A 18 2.26 -2.82 -13.50
CA VAL A 18 2.99 -4.05 -13.13
C VAL A 18 3.34 -4.86 -14.38
N CYS A 19 2.37 -5.05 -15.28
CA CYS A 19 2.59 -5.76 -16.54
C CYS A 19 3.66 -5.07 -17.41
N ASP A 20 3.64 -3.74 -17.53
CA ASP A 20 4.66 -3.01 -18.30
C ASP A 20 6.04 -3.09 -17.64
N ARG A 21 6.12 -3.01 -16.30
CA ARG A 21 7.37 -3.23 -15.56
C ARG A 21 7.93 -4.64 -15.77
N VAL A 22 7.10 -5.67 -15.75
CA VAL A 22 7.52 -7.06 -16.00
C VAL A 22 7.99 -7.24 -17.45
N ALA A 23 7.32 -6.59 -18.41
CA ALA A 23 7.64 -6.71 -19.83
C ALA A 23 8.89 -5.91 -20.25
N ARG A 24 9.09 -4.69 -19.73
CA ARG A 24 10.16 -3.76 -20.15
C ARG A 24 11.30 -3.57 -19.15
N GLY A 25 11.12 -3.96 -17.89
CA GLY A 25 12.19 -4.03 -16.88
C GLY A 25 12.85 -2.71 -16.46
N ASN A 26 12.45 -1.54 -16.98
CA ASN A 26 13.22 -0.29 -16.86
C ASN A 26 12.69 0.73 -15.81
N TYR A 27 11.49 0.57 -15.25
CA TYR A 27 10.89 1.53 -14.29
C TYR A 27 10.97 1.17 -12.81
N PHE A 28 11.57 1.97 -11.92
CA PHE A 28 11.59 1.70 -10.47
C PHE A 28 10.24 1.20 -9.90
N TRP A 29 10.29 0.21 -8.99
CA TRP A 29 9.10 -0.36 -8.34
C TRP A 29 8.25 0.71 -7.64
N LEU A 30 8.91 1.79 -7.20
CA LEU A 30 8.30 2.98 -6.61
C LEU A 30 7.28 3.65 -7.55
N LEU A 31 7.50 3.63 -8.86
CA LEU A 31 6.61 4.23 -9.86
C LEU A 31 5.36 3.36 -10.10
N VAL A 32 5.50 2.03 -9.97
CA VAL A 32 4.36 1.10 -9.99
C VAL A 32 3.45 1.29 -8.76
N PHE A 33 4.01 1.74 -7.64
CA PHE A 33 3.24 2.01 -6.42
C PHE A 33 2.53 3.37 -6.38
N MET A 34 2.84 4.29 -7.30
CA MET A 34 2.16 5.60 -7.35
C MET A 34 0.61 5.50 -7.30
N PRO A 35 -0.06 4.65 -8.12
CA PRO A 35 -1.51 4.48 -8.04
C PRO A 35 -1.99 3.97 -6.67
N LEU A 36 -1.28 3.06 -6.01
CA LEU A 36 -1.64 2.66 -4.64
C LEU A 36 -1.50 3.82 -3.65
N PHE A 37 -0.51 4.70 -3.85
CA PHE A 37 -0.34 5.87 -3.00
C PHE A 37 -1.54 6.83 -3.10
N PHE A 38 -2.13 6.98 -4.29
CA PHE A 38 -3.35 7.76 -4.50
C PHE A 38 -4.61 7.09 -3.95
N VAL A 39 -4.63 5.76 -3.87
CA VAL A 39 -5.77 5.02 -3.32
C VAL A 39 -5.97 5.28 -1.82
N SER A 40 -4.87 5.50 -1.10
CA SER A 40 -4.87 5.78 0.34
C SER A 40 -5.67 7.04 0.70
N PRO A 41 -5.35 8.26 0.20
CA PRO A 41 -6.13 9.46 0.50
C PRO A 41 -7.56 9.42 -0.06
N VAL A 42 -7.81 8.72 -1.19
CA VAL A 42 -9.17 8.54 -1.73
C VAL A 42 -10.04 7.71 -0.77
N SER A 43 -9.48 6.65 -0.18
CA SER A 43 -10.18 5.88 0.86
C SER A 43 -10.46 6.72 2.11
N VAL A 44 -9.51 7.57 2.51
CA VAL A 44 -9.69 8.49 3.65
C VAL A 44 -10.79 9.51 3.37
N ALA A 45 -10.79 10.14 2.20
CA ALA A 45 -11.82 11.09 1.81
C ALA A 45 -13.21 10.44 1.79
N ALA A 46 -13.32 9.20 1.29
CA ALA A 46 -14.53 8.40 1.32
C ALA A 46 -15.01 8.10 2.75
N CYS A 47 -14.06 7.81 3.64
CA CYS A 47 -14.34 7.52 5.03
C CYS A 47 -14.74 8.77 5.82
N VAL A 48 -14.07 9.91 5.61
CA VAL A 48 -14.45 11.22 6.19
C VAL A 48 -15.82 11.64 5.68
N TRP A 49 -16.12 11.39 4.40
CA TRP A 49 -17.46 11.61 3.84
C TRP A 49 -18.52 10.76 4.55
N GLY A 50 -18.22 9.49 4.85
CA GLY A 50 -19.07 8.62 5.66
C GLY A 50 -19.15 9.02 7.14
N PHE A 51 -18.06 9.55 7.70
CA PHE A 51 -17.93 9.96 9.10
C PHE A 51 -18.83 11.13 9.43
N ARG A 52 -19.07 12.03 8.47
CA ARG A 52 -20.07 13.10 8.56
C ARG A 52 -21.50 12.57 8.81
N HIS A 53 -21.71 11.24 8.82
CA HIS A 53 -22.95 10.54 9.11
C HIS A 53 -22.89 9.64 10.37
N ASP A 54 -22.02 9.98 11.34
CA ASP A 54 -21.99 9.48 12.74
C ASP A 54 -21.31 8.11 13.00
N ARG A 55 -19.97 8.06 12.87
CA ARG A 55 -19.01 7.25 13.68
C ARG A 55 -17.62 7.19 13.04
N SER A 56 -16.54 7.09 13.86
CA SER A 56 -15.54 5.98 13.84
C SER A 56 -14.11 6.32 14.33
N LEU A 57 -13.83 6.13 15.62
CA LEU A 57 -12.48 6.09 16.18
C LEU A 57 -11.55 5.01 15.56
N GLU A 58 -12.10 3.98 14.90
CA GLU A 58 -11.32 2.88 14.29
C GLU A 58 -10.62 3.26 12.97
N LEU A 59 -11.10 4.31 12.30
CA LEU A 59 -10.65 4.65 10.95
C LEU A 59 -9.31 5.39 10.93
N GLU A 60 -9.04 6.14 12.00
CA GLU A 60 -7.77 6.86 12.20
C GLU A 60 -6.59 5.89 12.32
N VAL A 61 -6.82 4.74 12.97
CA VAL A 61 -5.85 3.64 13.09
C VAL A 61 -5.65 2.94 11.74
N LEU A 62 -6.74 2.63 11.03
CA LEU A 62 -6.66 2.03 9.69
C LEU A 62 -5.93 2.94 8.69
N CYS A 63 -6.15 4.26 8.76
CA CYS A 63 -5.47 5.26 7.93
C CYS A 63 -3.95 5.26 8.16
N SER A 64 -3.53 5.24 9.43
CA SER A 64 -2.11 5.19 9.80
C SER A 64 -1.44 3.90 9.35
N VAL A 65 -2.09 2.74 9.56
CA VAL A 65 -1.59 1.44 9.10
C VAL A 65 -1.51 1.40 7.58
N ASN A 66 -2.51 1.93 6.86
CA ASN A 66 -2.54 1.93 5.40
C ASN A 66 -1.35 2.71 4.81
N ILE A 67 -1.09 3.93 5.30
CA ILE A 67 0.06 4.75 4.85
C ILE A 67 1.39 4.05 5.17
N LEU A 68 1.55 3.54 6.40
CA LEU A 68 2.78 2.89 6.83
C LEU A 68 3.05 1.58 6.07
N GLN A 69 2.00 0.79 5.79
CA GLN A 69 2.11 -0.49 5.10
C GLN A 69 2.50 -0.31 3.63
N PHE A 70 2.00 0.72 2.95
CA PHE A 70 2.45 1.05 1.59
C PHE A 70 3.93 1.45 1.53
N ILE A 71 4.39 2.24 2.51
CA ILE A 71 5.80 2.65 2.62
C ILE A 71 6.71 1.43 2.84
N PHE A 72 6.36 0.55 3.77
CA PHE A 72 7.11 -0.69 4.01
C PHE A 72 7.12 -1.64 2.81
N ILE A 73 6.00 -1.75 2.10
CA ILE A 73 5.89 -2.59 0.90
C ILE A 73 6.77 -2.05 -0.24
N ALA A 74 6.75 -0.73 -0.48
CA ALA A 74 7.59 -0.11 -1.49
C ALA A 74 9.09 -0.27 -1.17
N LEU A 75 9.48 -0.05 0.09
CA LEU A 75 10.85 -0.23 0.56
C LEU A 75 11.35 -1.68 0.47
N LYS A 76 10.47 -2.66 0.74
CA LYS A 76 10.79 -4.09 0.57
C LYS A 76 11.01 -4.44 -0.90
N LEU A 77 10.17 -3.92 -1.79
CA LEU A 77 10.24 -4.22 -3.23
C LEU A 77 11.41 -3.53 -3.93
N ASP A 78 11.84 -2.38 -3.42
CA ASP A 78 13.09 -1.73 -3.84
C ASP A 78 14.34 -2.43 -3.27
N LYS A 79 14.19 -3.50 -2.49
CA LYS A 79 15.25 -4.24 -1.79
C LYS A 79 16.14 -3.38 -0.87
N ILE A 80 15.73 -2.15 -0.56
CA ILE A 80 16.44 -1.27 0.40
C ILE A 80 16.44 -1.88 1.81
N ILE A 81 15.36 -2.58 2.17
CA ILE A 81 15.23 -3.27 3.46
C ILE A 81 15.05 -4.78 3.19
N ASN A 82 16.16 -5.53 3.21
CA ASN A 82 16.16 -6.99 3.05
C ASN A 82 15.86 -7.69 4.39
N TRP A 83 14.85 -7.23 5.15
CA TRP A 83 14.53 -7.84 6.44
C TRP A 83 13.95 -9.24 6.17
N PRO A 84 14.59 -10.33 6.63
CA PRO A 84 14.01 -11.65 6.54
C PRO A 84 12.72 -11.64 7.37
N TRP A 85 11.61 -12.05 6.77
CA TRP A 85 10.36 -12.30 7.50
C TRP A 85 10.46 -13.55 8.40
N LEU A 86 11.59 -14.27 8.38
CA LEU A 86 11.99 -15.12 9.49
C LEU A 86 12.45 -14.19 10.60
N ILE A 87 11.55 -13.93 11.54
CA ILE A 87 11.77 -14.23 12.96
C ILE A 87 13.20 -14.77 13.19
N CYS A 88 14.20 -13.88 13.29
CA CYS A 88 15.44 -14.16 14.00
C CYS A 88 15.15 -14.16 15.50
N GLN A 89 14.05 -14.78 15.92
CA GLN A 89 13.71 -14.97 17.31
C GLN A 89 14.35 -16.30 17.69
N PHE A 90 15.52 -16.17 18.31
CA PHE A 90 15.85 -16.92 19.52
C PHE A 90 16.44 -18.33 19.42
N LEU A 91 17.21 -18.70 18.38
CA LEU A 91 17.99 -19.95 18.45
C LEU A 91 19.52 -19.85 18.28
N ASP A 92 20.08 -18.73 17.84
CA ASP A 92 21.52 -18.68 17.46
C ASP A 92 22.36 -17.66 18.24
N CYS A 93 22.04 -17.39 19.50
CA CYS A 93 22.93 -16.63 20.39
C CYS A 93 23.10 -17.35 21.74
N ARG A 94 23.36 -18.66 21.68
CA ARG A 94 23.94 -19.44 22.77
C ARG A 94 24.82 -20.56 22.21
N LYS A 95 25.84 -20.20 21.43
CA LYS A 95 26.99 -21.05 21.17
C LYS A 95 28.25 -20.20 21.07
#